data_AF-A0A3P7CP64-F1
#
_entry.id   AF-A0A3P7CP64-F1
#
_cell.length_a   1.000
_cell.length_b   1.000
_cell.length_c   1.000
_cell.angle_alpha   90.00
_cell.angle_beta   90.00
_cell.angle_gamma   90.00
#
_symmetry.space_group_name_H-M   'P 1'
#
loop_
_entity.id
_entity.type
_entity.pdbx_description
1 polymer ?
#
loop_
_entity_poly.entity_id
_entity_poly.type
_entity_poly.pdbx_seq_one_letter_code
_entity_poly.pdbx_strand_id
1 'polypeptide(L)'
;MLCLLPTEQSRRDDLEALGHMFLYFLRGSLPWQGLKADNLRERYQKIGDTKRATPIEVLCQGYPEMATYLRYVRSLDFFEVPNYEYLRWIFSDLMERRGWVCDWEFDWCYRPLPGAKVRSQPPPVCTCFHCPILTILLPGLLEGAQINKYFHK
;
A
#
# COMPACT_ATOMS: atom_id res chain seq x y z
N MET A 1 11.41 -5.37 -5.32
CA MET A 1 12.46 -4.64 -6.08
C MET A 1 12.39 -4.93 -7.60
N LEU A 2 11.23 -5.33 -8.17
CA LEU A 2 11.30 -6.36 -9.22
C LEU A 2 10.25 -6.23 -10.35
N CYS A 3 10.05 -5.02 -10.88
CA CYS A 3 9.20 -4.86 -12.07
C CYS A 3 9.96 -4.41 -13.34
N LEU A 4 11.29 -4.24 -13.26
CA LEU A 4 12.06 -3.52 -14.29
C LEU A 4 13.36 -4.21 -14.72
N LEU A 5 13.76 -5.27 -14.02
CA LEU A 5 14.82 -6.19 -14.45
C LEU A 5 14.15 -7.51 -14.83
N PRO A 6 14.67 -8.27 -15.82
CA PRO A 6 14.16 -9.59 -16.22
C PRO A 6 14.51 -10.66 -15.18
N THR A 7 14.21 -10.39 -13.92
CA THR A 7 14.34 -11.30 -12.78
C THR A 7 12.96 -11.84 -12.44
N GLU A 8 12.89 -13.06 -11.91
CA GLU A 8 11.60 -13.65 -11.52
C GLU A 8 10.98 -12.90 -10.34
N GLN A 9 9.67 -12.66 -10.37
CA GLN A 9 8.93 -12.04 -9.27
C GLN A 9 8.67 -13.05 -8.16
N SER A 10 8.80 -12.61 -6.91
CA SER A 10 8.46 -13.42 -5.75
C SER A 10 7.46 -12.72 -4.83
N ARG A 11 7.00 -13.43 -3.79
CA ARG A 11 6.03 -12.93 -2.80
C ARG A 11 6.42 -11.60 -2.18
N ARG A 12 7.73 -11.33 -2.02
CA ARG A 12 8.21 -10.04 -1.47
C ARG A 12 7.92 -8.87 -2.40
N ASP A 13 7.86 -9.12 -3.72
CA ASP A 13 7.65 -8.06 -4.70
C ASP A 13 6.20 -7.60 -4.74
N ASP A 14 5.25 -8.52 -4.53
CA ASP A 14 3.84 -8.20 -4.32
C ASP A 14 3.67 -7.31 -3.07
N LEU A 15 4.32 -7.68 -1.96
CA LEU A 15 4.29 -6.89 -0.72
C LEU A 15 4.95 -5.52 -0.90
N GLU A 16 6.06 -5.44 -1.63
CA GLU A 16 6.72 -4.15 -1.88
C GLU A 16 5.85 -3.25 -2.77
N ALA A 17 5.16 -3.84 -3.75
CA ALA A 17 4.18 -3.14 -4.58
C ALA A 17 3.00 -2.61 -3.76
N LEU A 18 2.47 -3.41 -2.83
CA LEU A 18 1.45 -2.98 -1.87
C LEU A 18 1.93 -1.79 -1.02
N GLY A 19 3.15 -1.87 -0.48
CA GLY A 19 3.74 -0.77 0.30
C GLY A 19 3.84 0.55 -0.49
N HIS A 20 4.26 0.48 -1.76
CA HIS A 20 4.28 1.66 -2.64
C HIS A 20 2.87 2.20 -2.92
N MET A 21 1.87 1.33 -3.05
CA MET A 21 0.48 1.73 -3.27
C MET A 21 -0.12 2.43 -2.05
N PHE A 22 0.15 1.93 -0.83
CA PHE A 22 -0.24 2.62 0.40
C PHE A 22 0.38 4.02 0.49
N LEU A 23 1.68 4.14 0.17
CA LEU A 23 2.36 5.44 0.15
C LEU A 23 1.79 6.39 -0.90
N TYR A 24 1.38 5.87 -2.05
CA TYR A 24 0.69 6.67 -3.06
C TYR A 24 -0.61 7.26 -2.52
N PHE A 25 -1.41 6.49 -1.76
CA PHE A 25 -2.62 7.01 -1.14
C PHE A 25 -2.35 7.97 0.01
N LEU A 26 -1.34 7.70 0.84
CA LEU A 26 -0.94 8.58 1.94
C LEU A 26 -0.44 9.94 1.44
N ARG A 27 0.36 9.95 0.36
CA ARG A 27 1.05 11.16 -0.12
C ARG A 27 0.37 11.82 -1.33
N GLY A 28 -0.56 11.13 -1.98
CA GLY A 28 -1.17 11.49 -3.26
C GLY A 28 -0.25 11.32 -4.48
N SER A 29 1.08 11.29 -4.28
CA SER A 29 2.04 11.06 -5.35
C SER A 29 3.34 10.40 -4.86
N LEU A 30 4.05 9.76 -5.79
CA LEU A 30 5.34 9.11 -5.59
C LEU A 30 6.43 9.80 -6.42
N PRO A 31 7.69 9.84 -5.94
CA PRO A 31 8.78 10.58 -6.60
C PRO A 31 9.10 10.14 -8.04
N TRP A 32 8.77 8.88 -8.38
CA TRP A 32 9.01 8.31 -9.70
C TRP A 32 7.81 8.44 -10.66
N GLN A 33 6.78 9.21 -10.30
CA GLN A 33 5.68 9.54 -11.22
C GLN A 33 6.06 10.70 -12.14
N GLY A 34 5.52 10.71 -13.37
CA GLY A 34 5.70 11.83 -14.31
C GLY A 34 7.11 11.99 -14.89
N LEU A 35 8.01 11.03 -14.72
CA LEU A 35 9.35 11.06 -15.31
C LEU A 35 9.28 11.07 -16.85
N LYS A 36 9.96 12.04 -17.46
CA LYS A 36 10.06 12.19 -18.91
C LYS A 36 11.18 11.31 -19.47
N ALA A 37 10.90 10.62 -20.57
CA ALA A 37 11.85 9.80 -21.31
C ALA A 37 11.39 9.69 -22.77
N ASP A 38 12.34 9.45 -23.68
CA ASP A 38 12.07 9.44 -25.12
C ASP A 38 11.48 8.10 -25.57
N ASN A 39 11.75 7.03 -24.81
CA ASN A 39 11.22 5.70 -25.08
C ASN A 39 10.82 4.96 -23.79
N LEU A 40 10.03 3.90 -23.94
CA LEU A 40 9.46 3.13 -22.83
C LEU A 40 10.53 2.44 -21.97
N ARG A 41 11.60 1.94 -22.61
CA ARG A 41 12.72 1.27 -21.91
C ARG A 41 13.44 2.24 -20.99
N GLU A 42 13.77 3.42 -21.49
CA GLU A 42 14.41 4.49 -20.73
C GLU A 42 13.51 4.99 -19.60
N ARG A 43 12.19 5.12 -19.85
CA ARG A 43 11.21 5.47 -18.81
C ARG A 43 11.25 4.47 -17.65
N TYR A 44 11.23 3.18 -17.97
CA TYR A 44 11.30 2.12 -16.98
C TYR A 44 12.63 2.13 -16.22
N GLN A 45 13.74 2.32 -16.92
CA GLN A 45 15.06 2.46 -16.29
C GLN A 45 15.07 3.63 -15.29
N LYS A 46 14.62 4.83 -15.69
CA LYS A 46 14.54 6.02 -14.83
C LYS A 46 13.65 5.81 -13.60
N ILE A 47 12.50 5.13 -13.77
CA ILE A 47 11.62 4.78 -12.64
C ILE A 47 12.37 3.85 -11.67
N GLY A 48 13.08 2.85 -12.19
CA GLY A 48 13.88 1.92 -11.39
C GLY A 48 15.02 2.59 -10.63
N ASP A 49 15.75 3.47 -11.31
CA ASP A 49 16.83 4.27 -10.72
C ASP A 49 16.30 5.19 -9.62
N THR A 50 15.18 5.87 -9.85
CA THR A 50 14.56 6.76 -8.86
C THR A 50 14.07 5.97 -7.64
N LYS A 51 13.47 4.80 -7.84
CA LYS A 51 13.04 3.90 -6.74
C LYS A 51 14.22 3.45 -5.88
N ARG A 52 15.38 3.15 -6.49
CA ARG A 52 16.62 2.78 -5.77
C ARG A 52 17.27 3.96 -5.07
N ALA A 53 17.28 5.11 -5.72
CA ALA A 53 17.90 6.32 -5.19
C ALA A 53 17.10 6.95 -4.05
N THR A 54 15.80 6.63 -3.91
CA THR A 54 14.95 7.15 -2.83
C THR A 54 15.08 6.28 -1.57
N PRO A 55 15.69 6.78 -0.47
CA PRO A 55 15.77 6.05 0.79
C PRO A 55 14.39 5.85 1.41
N ILE A 56 14.21 4.77 2.19
CA ILE A 56 12.92 4.47 2.85
C ILE A 56 12.54 5.61 3.80
N GLU A 57 13.51 6.20 4.49
CA GLU A 57 13.35 7.27 5.46
C GLU A 57 12.76 8.53 4.82
N VAL A 58 13.18 8.83 3.58
CA VAL A 58 12.67 9.97 2.81
C VAL A 58 11.29 9.66 2.25
N LEU A 59 11.11 8.44 1.71
CA LEU A 59 9.85 8.02 1.11
C LEU A 59 8.72 7.97 2.15
N CYS A 60 9.01 7.45 3.34
CA CYS A 60 8.08 7.27 4.45
C CYS A 60 8.13 8.40 5.49
N GLN A 61 8.67 9.57 5.14
CA GLN A 61 8.71 10.71 6.06
C GLN A 61 7.30 11.04 6.56
N GLY A 62 7.11 11.06 7.88
CA GLY A 62 5.81 11.26 8.54
C GLY A 62 5.00 9.99 8.80
N TYR A 63 5.44 8.83 8.29
CA TYR A 63 4.76 7.53 8.39
C TYR A 63 5.72 6.43 8.86
N PRO A 64 6.09 6.40 10.16
CA PRO A 64 7.09 5.47 10.67
C PRO A 64 6.69 3.99 10.52
N GLU A 65 5.41 3.66 10.61
CA GLU A 65 4.90 2.29 10.41
C GLU A 65 5.11 1.80 8.97
N MET A 66 4.96 2.69 7.99
CA MET A 66 5.27 2.39 6.58
C MET A 66 6.76 2.17 6.36
N ALA A 67 7.62 2.88 7.09
CA ALA A 67 9.05 2.65 7.05
C ALA A 67 9.40 1.25 7.59
N THR A 68 8.81 0.85 8.71
CA THR A 68 8.97 -0.50 9.29
C THR A 68 8.48 -1.59 8.32
N TYR A 69 7.30 -1.41 7.72
CA TYR A 69 6.77 -2.32 6.70
C TYR A 69 7.73 -2.49 5.52
N LEU A 70 8.19 -1.40 4.91
CA LEU A 70 9.07 -1.47 3.74
C LEU A 70 10.46 -2.02 4.07
N ARG A 71 11.00 -1.74 5.26
CA ARG A 71 12.28 -2.33 5.69
C ARG A 71 12.17 -3.85 5.80
N TYR A 72 11.11 -4.33 6.47
CA TYR A 72 10.85 -5.75 6.60
C TYR A 72 10.67 -6.43 5.23
N VAL A 73 9.85 -5.85 4.35
CA VAL A 73 9.61 -6.44 3.03
C VAL A 73 10.88 -6.48 2.17
N ARG A 74 11.73 -5.43 2.23
CA ARG A 74 12.99 -5.40 1.48
C ARG A 74 14.07 -6.31 2.06
N SER A 75 13.96 -6.71 3.32
CA SER A 75 14.90 -7.67 3.93
C SER A 75 14.57 -9.13 3.62
N LEU A 76 13.39 -9.42 3.07
CA LEU A 76 12.98 -10.79 2.75
C LEU A 76 13.80 -11.40 1.62
N ASP A 77 14.18 -12.66 1.77
CA ASP A 77 14.82 -13.44 0.71
C ASP A 77 13.81 -13.88 -0.37
N PHE A 78 14.33 -14.32 -1.52
CA PHE A 78 13.51 -14.66 -2.69
C PHE A 78 12.48 -15.78 -2.40
N PHE A 79 12.90 -16.84 -1.72
CA PHE A 79 12.07 -17.99 -1.35
C PHE A 79 11.47 -17.88 0.05
N GLU A 80 11.71 -16.79 0.77
CA GLU A 80 11.23 -16.63 2.14
C GLU A 80 9.71 -16.48 2.16
N VAL A 81 9.08 -17.06 3.19
CA VAL A 81 7.65 -16.91 3.44
C VAL A 81 7.49 -15.67 4.33
N PRO A 82 6.84 -14.59 3.87
CA PRO A 82 6.63 -13.42 4.70
C PRO A 82 5.75 -13.75 5.92
N ASN A 83 6.11 -13.28 7.11
CA ASN A 83 5.23 -13.21 8.26
C ASN A 83 4.10 -12.17 8.04
N TYR A 84 3.00 -12.62 7.45
CA TYR A 84 1.81 -11.78 7.18
C TYR A 84 1.09 -11.31 8.45
N GLU A 85 1.24 -12.02 9.57
CA GLU A 85 0.66 -11.60 10.86
C GLU A 85 1.39 -10.38 11.41
N TYR A 86 2.72 -10.38 11.35
CA TYR A 86 3.54 -9.22 11.71
C TYR A 86 3.21 -7.99 10.86
N LEU A 87 3.09 -8.18 9.54
CA LEU A 87 2.73 -7.09 8.63
C LEU A 87 1.35 -6.49 8.94
N ARG A 88 0.37 -7.32 9.30
CA ARG A 88 -0.96 -6.85 9.74
C ARG A 88 -0.89 -6.16 11.10
N TRP A 89 -0.13 -6.73 12.03
CA TRP A 89 0.02 -6.20 13.39
C TRP A 89 0.57 -4.77 13.40
N ILE A 90 1.55 -4.44 12.56
CA ILE A 90 2.10 -3.07 12.44
C ILE A 90 0.98 -2.02 12.27
N PHE A 91 -0.02 -2.34 11.44
CA PHE A 91 -1.11 -1.42 11.15
C PHE A 91 -2.23 -1.51 12.18
N SER A 92 -2.56 -2.70 12.68
CA SER A 92 -3.54 -2.86 13.76
C SER A 92 -3.12 -2.14 15.05
N ASP A 93 -1.84 -2.26 15.44
CA ASP A 93 -1.28 -1.55 16.58
C ASP A 93 -1.34 -0.02 16.41
N LEU A 94 -1.06 0.47 15.20
CA LEU A 94 -1.24 1.89 14.88
C LEU A 94 -2.70 2.33 15.02
N MET A 95 -3.65 1.54 14.51
CA MET A 95 -5.07 1.85 14.63
C MET A 95 -5.49 1.95 16.10
N GLU A 96 -5.08 0.97 16.93
CA GLU A 96 -5.36 0.95 18.36
C GLU A 96 -4.75 2.16 19.09
N ARG A 97 -3.46 2.46 18.86
CA ARG A 97 -2.78 3.62 19.46
C ARG A 97 -3.41 4.96 19.06
N ARG A 98 -4.00 5.04 17.87
CA ARG A 98 -4.69 6.24 17.37
C ARG A 98 -6.16 6.30 17.81
N GLY A 99 -6.67 5.25 18.43
CA GLY A 99 -8.09 5.13 18.78
C GLY A 99 -9.01 5.04 17.56
N TRP A 100 -8.50 4.55 16.43
CA TRP A 100 -9.29 4.36 15.22
C TRP A 100 -10.16 3.11 15.33
N VAL A 101 -11.42 3.25 14.94
CA VAL A 101 -12.39 2.15 14.92
C VAL A 101 -12.48 1.61 13.50
N CYS A 102 -12.57 0.28 13.37
CA CYS A 102 -12.87 -0.36 12.10
C CYS A 102 -14.39 -0.45 11.92
N ASP A 103 -15.01 0.64 11.45
CA ASP A 103 -16.46 0.78 11.24
C ASP A 103 -16.91 0.50 9.79
N TRP A 104 -15.95 0.21 8.90
CA TRP A 104 -16.16 0.05 7.45
C TRP A 104 -16.67 1.32 6.74
N GLU A 105 -16.56 2.50 7.37
CA GLU A 105 -16.96 3.78 6.78
C GLU A 105 -15.75 4.49 6.15
N PHE A 106 -15.64 4.41 4.83
CA PHE A 106 -14.52 4.97 4.05
C PHE A 106 -14.80 6.39 3.55
N ASP A 107 -13.75 7.09 3.09
CA ASP A 107 -13.85 8.47 2.58
C ASP A 107 -14.89 8.68 1.47
N TRP A 108 -15.10 7.67 0.63
CA TRP A 108 -16.11 7.71 -0.44
C TRP A 108 -17.54 7.44 0.06
N CYS A 109 -17.74 6.94 1.28
CA CYS A 109 -19.07 6.76 1.85
C CYS A 109 -19.77 8.11 2.11
N TYR A 110 -18.98 9.18 2.31
CA TYR A 110 -19.48 10.53 2.60
C TYR A 110 -19.27 11.53 1.46
N ARG A 111 -18.45 11.18 0.47
CA ARG A 111 -18.34 11.94 -0.79
C ARG A 111 -19.22 11.27 -1.84
N PRO A 112 -20.42 11.81 -2.14
CA PRO A 112 -21.21 11.26 -3.23
C PRO A 112 -20.40 11.36 -4.53
N LEU A 113 -20.31 10.26 -5.27
CA LEU A 113 -19.99 10.31 -6.69
C LEU A 113 -20.99 11.28 -7.37
N PRO A 114 -20.62 11.94 -8.48
CA PRO A 114 -21.55 12.82 -9.19
C PRO A 114 -22.89 12.09 -9.44
N GLY A 115 -23.96 12.52 -8.76
CA GLY A 115 -25.29 11.91 -8.84
C GLY A 115 -25.75 11.03 -7.67
N ALA A 116 -24.95 10.79 -6.63
CA ALA A 116 -25.36 9.99 -5.47
C ALA A 116 -26.05 10.83 -4.36
N LYS A 117 -27.05 10.26 -3.68
CA LYS A 117 -27.75 10.91 -2.54
C LYS A 117 -26.84 10.98 -1.32
N VAL A 118 -26.67 12.19 -0.77
CA VAL A 118 -25.95 12.45 0.49
C VAL A 118 -26.67 11.75 1.65
N ARG A 119 -25.95 10.93 2.44
CA ARG A 119 -26.44 10.48 3.75
C ARG A 119 -26.28 11.62 4.77
N SER A 120 -27.35 11.93 5.49
CA SER A 120 -27.48 13.13 6.34
C SER A 120 -27.17 12.86 7.82
N GLN A 121 -26.03 12.27 8.14
CA GLN A 121 -25.49 12.32 9.52
C GLN A 121 -23.98 12.52 9.47
N PRO A 122 -23.42 13.54 10.14
CA PRO A 122 -21.98 13.60 10.36
C PRO A 122 -21.61 12.50 11.36
N PRO A 123 -20.64 11.61 11.03
CA PRO A 123 -20.18 10.62 11.98
C PRO A 123 -19.53 11.32 13.17
N PRO A 124 -19.61 10.74 14.39
CA PRO A 124 -18.79 11.20 15.51
C PRO A 124 -17.34 10.96 15.11
N VAL A 125 -16.66 12.04 14.69
CA VAL A 125 -15.25 12.06 14.29
C VAL A 125 -14.92 11.04 13.18
N CYS A 126 -15.17 11.42 11.92
CA CYS A 126 -14.52 10.75 10.79
C CYS A 126 -13.00 11.06 10.84
N THR A 127 -12.21 10.25 11.55
CA THR A 127 -10.75 10.41 11.64
C THR A 127 -10.00 9.86 10.42
N CYS A 128 -10.73 9.41 9.40
CA CYS A 128 -10.20 8.76 8.18
C CYS A 128 -9.26 9.64 7.34
N PHE A 129 -9.18 10.95 7.59
CA PHE A 129 -8.12 11.81 7.03
C PHE A 129 -6.69 11.35 7.37
N HIS A 130 -6.51 10.40 8.28
CA HIS A 130 -5.21 9.80 8.60
C HIS A 130 -5.12 8.27 8.49
N CYS A 131 -6.15 7.58 8.00
CA CYS A 131 -6.05 6.14 7.70
C CYS A 131 -6.05 5.80 6.19
N PRO A 132 -5.07 6.26 5.38
CA PRO A 132 -4.89 5.72 4.02
C PRO A 132 -4.24 4.33 3.93
N ILE A 133 -4.02 3.66 5.07
CA ILE A 133 -3.32 2.37 5.11
C ILE A 133 -4.28 1.19 4.86
N LEU A 134 -5.56 1.30 5.22
CA LEU A 134 -6.51 0.18 5.10
C LEU A 134 -7.46 0.23 3.90
N THR A 135 -7.33 1.22 3.02
CA THR A 135 -8.23 1.37 1.87
C THR A 135 -8.03 0.33 0.75
N ILE A 136 -7.10 -0.63 0.90
CA ILE A 136 -6.85 -1.69 -0.10
C ILE A 136 -6.72 -3.10 0.49
N LEU A 137 -6.55 -3.23 1.81
CA LEU A 137 -6.52 -4.54 2.44
C LEU A 137 -7.92 -4.85 3.00
N LEU A 138 -8.73 -5.46 2.13
CA LEU A 138 -9.94 -6.24 2.40
C LEU A 138 -11.23 -5.41 2.47
N PRO A 139 -12.16 -5.66 1.53
CA PRO A 139 -13.13 -6.72 1.76
C PRO A 139 -13.06 -7.77 0.65
N GLY A 140 -12.55 -8.97 0.96
CA GLY A 140 -12.63 -10.11 0.02
C GLY A 140 -11.59 -11.23 0.15
N LEU A 141 -10.58 -11.15 1.03
CA LEU A 141 -9.49 -12.14 1.10
C LEU A 141 -9.43 -12.94 2.42
N LEU A 142 -10.41 -12.79 3.32
CA LEU A 142 -10.47 -13.57 4.58
C LEU A 142 -11.89 -14.05 4.96
N GLU A 143 -12.79 -14.18 3.98
CA GLU A 143 -13.92 -15.12 4.10
C GLU A 143 -13.76 -16.19 3.01
N GLY A 144 -13.71 -17.45 3.45
CA GLY A 144 -13.26 -18.58 2.65
C GLY A 144 -14.07 -18.82 1.37
N ALA A 145 -13.48 -18.50 0.22
CA ALA A 145 -13.53 -19.26 -1.03
C ALA A 145 -12.60 -18.60 -2.07
N GLN A 146 -11.74 -19.38 -2.74
CA GLN A 146 -10.97 -19.02 -3.95
C GLN A 146 -9.56 -18.38 -3.81
N ILE A 147 -8.79 -18.62 -2.74
CA ILE A 147 -7.31 -18.44 -2.77
C ILE A 147 -6.60 -19.77 -3.10
N ASN A 148 -7.23 -20.60 -3.94
CA ASN A 148 -6.61 -21.83 -4.48
C ASN A 148 -6.60 -21.84 -6.01
N LYS A 149 -6.88 -20.70 -6.66
CA LYS A 149 -6.90 -20.60 -8.13
C LYS A 149 -5.81 -19.70 -8.74
N TYR A 150 -5.05 -18.97 -7.92
CA TYR A 150 -4.06 -18.00 -8.41
C TYR A 150 -2.63 -18.24 -7.94
N PHE A 151 -2.37 -19.31 -7.17
CA PHE A 151 -1.02 -19.69 -6.70
C PHE A 151 -0.58 -21.11 -7.14
N HIS A 152 -1.15 -21.63 -8.23
CA HIS A 152 -0.60 -22.81 -8.92
C HIS A 152 -0.01 -22.41 -10.27
N LYS A 153 1.31 -22.19 -10.28
CA LYS A 153 2.22 -22.75 -11.27
C LYS A 153 3.43 -23.30 -10.51
#